data_AF-A0A948RW87-F1
#
_entry.id   AF-A0A948RW87-F1
#
_cell.length_a   1.000
_cell.length_b   1.000
_cell.length_c   1.000
_cell.angle_alpha   90.00
_cell.angle_beta   90.00
_cell.angle_gamma   90.00
#
_symmetry.space_group_name_H-M   'P 1'
#
loop_
_entity.id
_entity.type
_entity.pdbx_description
1 polymer ?
#
loop_
_entity_poly.entity_id
_entity_poly.type
_entity_poly.pdbx_seq_one_letter_code
_entity_poly.pdbx_strand_id
1 'polypeptide(L)'
;MRRRKRTLTRRVNRNLRVEFGDEKLTSHAGLEILGSFLQEKLFNTKLRDAFRDIDLKGDYPLPSMVRVFLALLWTGGRRLRHVRFLDRDPLVRRFCGLDHLPDERTLSRWLKQFT
;
A
#
# COMPACT_ATOMS: atom_id res chain seq x y z
N MET A 1 20.30 1.03 -0.72
CA MET A 1 20.47 2.46 -1.04
C MET A 1 19.49 3.26 -0.19
N ARG A 2 19.98 4.20 0.64
CA ARG A 2 19.13 5.02 1.53
C ARG A 2 18.39 6.06 0.69
N ARG A 3 17.06 6.13 0.81
CA ARG A 3 16.21 7.07 0.05
C ARG A 3 15.68 8.17 0.96
N ARG A 4 15.31 9.31 0.37
CA ARG A 4 14.69 10.41 1.12
C ARG A 4 13.24 10.06 1.45
N LYS A 5 12.78 10.37 2.66
CA LYS A 5 11.39 10.09 3.10
C LYS A 5 10.33 10.63 2.13
N ARG A 6 10.55 11.84 1.61
CA ARG A 6 9.65 12.49 0.64
C ARG A 6 9.49 11.74 -0.69
N THR A 7 10.48 10.93 -1.08
CA THR A 7 10.44 10.11 -2.31
C THR A 7 9.82 8.73 -2.09
N LEU A 8 9.32 8.43 -0.88
CA LEU A 8 8.67 7.15 -0.60
C LEU A 8 7.17 7.19 -0.92
N THR A 9 6.54 8.36 -0.76
CA THR A 9 5.09 8.53 -0.88
C THR A 9 4.71 9.17 -2.20
N ARG A 10 3.68 8.64 -2.85
CA ARG A 10 3.10 9.20 -4.07
C ARG A 10 1.71 9.75 -3.79
N ARG A 11 1.42 10.98 -4.25
CA ARG A 11 0.06 11.51 -4.21
C ARG A 11 -0.78 10.87 -5.30
N VAL A 12 -1.93 10.31 -4.91
CA VAL A 12 -2.95 9.80 -5.85
C VAL A 12 -4.02 10.88 -6.00
N ASN A 13 -4.05 11.53 -7.17
CA ASN A 13 -4.89 12.72 -7.37
C ASN A 13 -6.34 12.41 -7.76
N ARG A 14 -6.57 11.30 -8.46
CA ARG A 14 -7.90 10.88 -8.94
C ARG A 14 -7.96 9.36 -8.97
N ASN A 15 -9.17 8.81 -8.90
CA ASN A 15 -9.43 7.38 -9.08
C ASN A 15 -9.30 7.00 -10.55
N LEU A 16 -8.90 5.76 -10.83
CA LEU A 16 -8.90 5.28 -12.21
C LEU A 16 -10.36 5.05 -12.59
N ARG A 17 -10.73 5.49 -13.78
CA ARG A 17 -12.07 5.23 -14.33
C ARG A 17 -12.11 3.76 -14.72
N VAL A 18 -12.98 2.99 -14.10
CA VAL A 18 -13.14 1.56 -14.40
C VAL A 18 -14.23 1.45 -15.46
N GLU A 19 -13.83 1.11 -16.68
CA GLU A 19 -14.74 0.93 -17.82
C GLU A 19 -14.35 -0.34 -18.58
N PHE A 20 -15.30 -0.90 -19.30
CA PHE A 20 -15.01 -1.99 -20.22
C PHE A 20 -14.30 -1.41 -21.46
N GLY A 21 -13.06 -1.81 -21.68
CA GLY A 21 -12.26 -1.40 -22.84
C GLY A 21 -11.13 -2.40 -23.11
N ASP A 22 -10.51 -2.31 -24.28
CA ASP A 22 -9.39 -3.17 -24.71
C ASP A 22 -8.05 -2.85 -24.01
N GLU A 23 -8.06 -1.98 -23.01
CA GLU A 23 -6.85 -1.65 -22.26
C GLU A 23 -6.35 -2.88 -21.48
N LYS A 24 -5.13 -3.30 -21.82
CA LYS A 24 -4.40 -4.36 -21.10
C LYS A 24 -4.01 -3.85 -19.71
N LEU A 25 -4.93 -3.92 -18.76
CA LEU A 25 -4.66 -3.68 -17.37
C LEU A 25 -3.73 -4.79 -16.83
N THR A 26 -2.93 -4.48 -15.80
CA THR A 26 -2.07 -5.49 -15.18
C THR A 26 -2.91 -6.52 -14.43
N SER A 27 -2.36 -7.70 -14.13
CA SER A 27 -3.05 -8.72 -13.33
C SER A 27 -3.46 -8.24 -11.92
N HIS A 28 -2.97 -7.06 -11.50
CA HIS A 28 -3.27 -6.42 -10.22
C HIS A 28 -4.37 -5.34 -10.32
N ALA A 29 -5.03 -5.19 -11.47
CA ALA A 29 -6.08 -4.19 -11.69
C ALA A 29 -7.23 -4.26 -10.68
N GLY A 30 -7.53 -5.45 -10.16
CA GLY A 30 -8.55 -5.63 -9.12
C GLY A 30 -8.28 -4.82 -7.84
N LEU A 31 -7.02 -4.44 -7.57
CA LEU A 31 -6.66 -3.56 -6.45
C LEU A 31 -7.25 -2.16 -6.58
N GLU A 32 -7.60 -1.71 -7.78
CA GLU A 32 -8.23 -0.41 -8.00
C GLU A 32 -9.67 -0.36 -7.49
N ILE A 33 -10.40 -1.46 -7.65
CA ILE A 33 -11.74 -1.63 -7.10
C ILE A 33 -11.66 -1.62 -5.58
N LEU A 34 -10.73 -2.40 -5.01
CA LEU A 34 -10.48 -2.41 -3.57
C LEU A 34 -10.06 -1.02 -3.04
N GLY A 35 -9.18 -0.34 -3.76
CA GLY A 35 -8.70 1.00 -3.41
C GLY A 35 -9.83 2.02 -3.36
N SER A 36 -10.72 1.98 -4.35
CA SER A 36 -11.90 2.84 -4.43
C SER A 36 -12.87 2.57 -3.28
N PHE A 37 -13.12 1.30 -2.96
CA PHE A 37 -13.94 0.90 -1.82
C PHE A 37 -13.36 1.40 -0.48
N LEU A 38 -12.05 1.22 -0.24
CA LEU A 38 -11.40 1.69 0.99
C LEU A 38 -11.46 3.21 1.12
N GLN A 39 -11.37 3.94 0.01
CA GLN A 39 -11.49 5.40 0.01
C GLN A 39 -12.91 5.83 0.37
N GLU A 40 -13.94 5.21 -0.21
CA GLU A 40 -15.34 5.49 0.09
C GLU A 40 -15.65 5.27 1.59
N LYS A 41 -15.06 4.23 2.20
CA LYS A 41 -15.23 3.94 3.64
C LYS A 41 -14.37 4.79 4.57
N LEU A 42 -13.66 5.79 4.05
CA LEU A 42 -12.71 6.64 4.79
C LEU A 42 -11.71 5.81 5.62
N PHE A 43 -11.28 4.67 5.06
CA PHE A 43 -10.50 3.67 5.78
C PHE A 43 -9.18 4.24 6.33
N ASN A 44 -8.52 5.11 5.56
CA ASN A 44 -7.28 5.76 6.01
C ASN A 44 -7.50 6.64 7.25
N THR A 45 -8.64 7.32 7.35
CA THR A 45 -8.98 8.16 8.50
C THR A 45 -9.25 7.28 9.71
N LYS A 46 -10.06 6.23 9.53
CA LYS A 46 -10.33 5.24 10.59
C LYS A 46 -9.07 4.60 11.14
N LEU A 47 -8.10 4.26 10.28
CA LEU A 47 -6.79 3.76 10.72
C LEU A 47 -6.00 4.79 11.52
N ARG A 48 -5.98 6.06 11.08
CA ARG A 48 -5.28 7.11 11.84
C ARG A 48 -5.90 7.34 13.21
N ASP A 49 -7.23 7.27 13.28
CA ASP A 49 -7.95 7.43 14.54
C ASP A 49 -7.75 6.24 15.48
N ALA A 50 -7.85 5.01 14.96
CA ALA A 50 -7.68 3.79 15.75
C ALA A 50 -6.27 3.61 16.34
N PHE A 51 -5.25 4.15 15.66
CA PHE A 51 -3.85 4.04 16.08
C PHE A 51 -3.29 5.39 16.58
N ARG A 52 -4.16 6.34 16.94
CA ARG A 52 -3.75 7.70 17.35
C ARG A 52 -2.82 7.68 18.58
N ASP A 53 -3.07 6.75 19.50
CA ASP A 53 -2.34 6.67 20.78
C ASP A 53 -1.10 5.77 20.71
N ILE A 54 -0.79 5.20 19.53
CA ILE A 54 0.34 4.30 19.34
C ILE A 54 1.45 5.06 18.59
N ASP A 55 2.58 5.30 19.26
CA ASP A 55 3.76 5.92 18.65
C ASP A 55 4.51 4.93 17.72
N LEU A 56 3.95 4.72 16.53
CA LEU A 56 4.55 3.88 15.50
C LEU A 56 5.70 4.61 14.81
N LYS A 57 6.90 4.03 14.93
CA LYS A 57 8.13 4.55 14.35
C LYS A 57 8.35 3.97 12.95
N GLY A 58 8.62 4.83 11.97
CA GLY A 58 8.92 4.36 10.62
C GLY A 58 9.09 5.47 9.60
N ASP A 59 9.63 5.09 8.44
CA ASP A 59 9.75 5.99 7.29
C ASP A 59 8.46 6.06 6.46
N TYR A 60 7.57 5.09 6.65
CA TYR A 60 6.34 4.92 5.89
C TYR A 60 5.11 5.28 6.74
N PRO A 61 4.11 5.97 6.16
CA PRO A 61 2.85 6.26 6.86
C PRO A 61 2.10 4.97 7.21
N LEU A 62 1.46 4.93 8.38
CA LEU A 62 0.64 3.80 8.85
C LEU A 62 -0.37 3.32 7.80
N PRO A 63 -1.23 4.18 7.18
CA PRO A 63 -2.21 3.70 6.22
C PRO A 63 -1.58 3.05 4.98
N SER A 64 -0.42 3.54 4.56
CA SER A 64 0.33 2.96 3.43
C SER A 64 0.91 1.60 3.80
N MET A 65 1.44 1.43 5.02
CA MET A 65 1.93 0.12 5.49
C MET A 65 0.79 -0.89 5.54
N VAL A 66 -0.38 -0.51 6.09
CA VAL A 66 -1.56 -1.39 6.11
C VAL A 66 -2.01 -1.76 4.70
N ARG A 67 -2.03 -0.80 3.76
CA ARG A 67 -2.33 -1.09 2.35
C ARG A 67 -1.33 -2.04 1.71
N VAL A 68 -0.04 -1.99 2.05
CA VAL A 68 0.94 -2.97 1.55
C VAL A 68 0.60 -4.39 2.02
N PHE A 69 0.18 -4.56 3.28
CA PHE A 69 -0.28 -5.86 3.78
C PHE A 69 -1.58 -6.31 3.11
N LEU A 70 -2.53 -5.40 2.89
CA LEU A 70 -3.76 -5.72 2.14
C LEU A 70 -3.45 -6.13 0.70
N ALA A 71 -2.52 -5.44 0.03
CA ALA A 71 -2.08 -5.82 -1.31
C ALA A 71 -1.48 -7.22 -1.29
N LEU A 72 -0.56 -7.51 -0.36
CA LEU A 72 0.01 -8.86 -0.20
C LEU A 72 -1.08 -9.92 -0.01
N LEU A 73 -2.03 -9.72 0.90
CA LEU A 73 -3.10 -10.68 1.17
C LEU A 73 -3.98 -10.89 -0.07
N TRP A 74 -4.42 -9.81 -0.71
CA TRP A 74 -5.35 -9.87 -1.84
C TRP A 74 -4.72 -10.48 -3.09
N THR A 75 -3.41 -10.31 -3.28
CA THR A 75 -2.67 -10.92 -4.39
C THR A 75 -2.20 -12.35 -4.07
N GLY A 76 -2.59 -12.93 -2.93
CA GLY A 76 -2.19 -14.28 -2.53
C GLY A 76 -0.74 -14.40 -2.03
N GLY A 77 -0.13 -13.29 -1.63
CA GLY A 77 1.20 -13.21 -1.06
C GLY A 77 1.29 -13.87 0.32
N ARG A 78 1.97 -15.02 0.41
CA ARG A 78 2.13 -15.78 1.66
C ARG A 78 3.35 -15.41 2.51
N ARG A 79 4.28 -14.61 1.98
CA ARG A 79 5.55 -14.26 2.65
C ARG A 79 5.87 -12.78 2.42
N LEU A 80 6.49 -12.12 3.40
CA LEU A 80 6.84 -10.69 3.32
C LEU A 80 7.74 -10.36 2.13
N ARG A 81 8.69 -11.24 1.77
CA ARG A 81 9.53 -11.08 0.58
C ARG A 81 8.77 -10.91 -0.73
N HIS A 82 7.50 -11.34 -0.81
CA HIS A 82 6.70 -11.21 -2.02
C HIS A 82 6.40 -9.74 -2.37
N VAL A 83 6.58 -8.82 -1.41
CA VAL A 83 6.46 -7.38 -1.64
C VAL A 83 7.38 -6.90 -2.77
N ARG A 84 8.54 -7.55 -2.97
CA ARG A 84 9.48 -7.21 -4.06
C ARG A 84 8.93 -7.51 -5.46
N PHE A 85 8.05 -8.51 -5.59
CA PHE A 85 7.39 -8.80 -6.85
C PHE A 85 6.30 -7.76 -7.12
N LEU A 86 5.57 -7.38 -6.08
CA LEU A 86 4.50 -6.39 -6.15
C LEU A 86 5.01 -4.97 -6.44
N ASP A 87 6.19 -4.58 -5.93
CA ASP A 87 6.78 -3.25 -6.17
C ASP A 87 7.05 -2.96 -7.67
N ARG A 88 7.15 -4.02 -8.49
CA ARG A 88 7.33 -3.86 -9.94
C ARG A 88 6.08 -3.29 -10.61
N ASP A 89 4.90 -3.52 -10.05
CA ASP A 89 3.64 -3.10 -10.64
C ASP A 89 3.29 -1.65 -10.24
N PRO A 90 3.04 -0.74 -11.20
CA PRO A 90 2.65 0.63 -10.89
C PRO A 90 1.27 0.76 -10.23
N LEU A 91 0.32 -0.16 -10.48
CA LEU A 91 -1.00 -0.15 -9.83
C LEU A 91 -0.89 -0.51 -8.37
N VAL A 92 -0.03 -1.45 -7.99
CA VAL A 92 0.17 -1.79 -6.57
C VAL A 92 0.77 -0.60 -5.82
N ARG A 93 1.76 0.06 -6.42
CA ARG A 93 2.35 1.31 -5.89
C ARG A 93 1.31 2.41 -5.71
N ARG A 94 0.45 2.59 -6.71
CA ARG A 94 -0.66 3.54 -6.66
C ARG A 94 -1.67 3.20 -5.57
N PHE A 95 -2.09 1.95 -5.46
CA PHE A 95 -2.97 1.46 -4.40
C PHE A 95 -2.42 1.78 -2.99
N CYS A 96 -1.12 1.54 -2.78
CA CYS A 96 -0.45 1.81 -1.51
C CYS A 96 -0.21 3.31 -1.25
N GLY A 97 -0.31 4.17 -2.28
CA GLY A 97 0.06 5.58 -2.21
C GLY A 97 1.57 5.79 -2.05
N LEU A 98 2.37 4.87 -2.59
CA LEU A 98 3.83 4.87 -2.46
C LEU A 98 4.50 4.90 -3.83
N ASP A 99 5.61 5.61 -3.93
CA ASP A 99 6.49 5.52 -5.12
C ASP A 99 7.31 4.23 -5.10
N HIS A 100 7.58 3.73 -3.89
CA HIS A 100 8.35 2.52 -3.64
C HIS A 100 7.84 1.79 -2.41
N LEU A 101 7.52 0.52 -2.55
CA LEU A 101 7.10 -0.31 -1.42
C LEU A 101 8.27 -0.54 -0.44
N PRO A 102 7.97 -0.71 0.86
CA PRO A 102 8.95 -1.11 1.85
C PRO A 102 9.53 -2.50 1.52
N ASP A 103 10.77 -2.74 1.92
CA ASP A 103 11.36 -4.08 1.82
C ASP A 103 10.86 -5.01 2.92
N GLU A 104 11.16 -6.31 2.78
CA GLU A 104 10.81 -7.34 3.77
C GLU A 104 11.31 -6.99 5.18
N ARG A 105 12.53 -6.43 5.30
CA ARG A 105 13.12 -6.06 6.60
C ARG A 105 12.35 -4.92 7.25
N THR A 106 11.90 -3.96 6.47
CA THR A 106 11.11 -2.81 6.91
C THR A 106 9.72 -3.26 7.35
N LEU A 107 9.06 -4.13 6.57
CA LEU A 107 7.78 -4.73 6.96
C LEU A 107 7.90 -5.55 8.25
N SER A 108 8.94 -6.38 8.38
CA SER A 108 9.19 -7.17 9.57
C SER A 108 9.45 -6.30 10.81
N ARG A 109 10.32 -5.29 10.69
CA ARG A 109 10.58 -4.32 11.78
C ARG A 109 9.34 -3.54 12.17
N TRP A 110 8.48 -3.23 11.20
CA TRP A 110 7.23 -2.52 11.47
C TRP A 110 6.25 -3.40 12.24
N LEU A 111 6.08 -4.66 11.86
CA LEU A 111 5.22 -5.61 12.58
C LEU A 111 5.71 -5.87 14.02
N LYS A 112 7.02 -5.89 14.24
CA LYS A 112 7.62 -6.05 15.57
C LYS A 112 7.30 -4.92 16.55
N GLN A 113 6.69 -3.82 16.12
CA GLN A 113 6.29 -2.73 17.03
C GLN A 113 4.95 -3.02 17.73
N PHE A 114 4.23 -4.06 17.30
CA PHE A 114 2.96 -4.49 17.90
C PHE A 114 3.11 -5.72 18.80
N THR A 115 4.33 -6.22 18.98
CA THR A 115 4.67 -7.38 19.81
C THR A 115 5.70 -6.96 20.84
#